data_AF-A0A3L7RB70-F1
#
_entry.id   AF-A0A3L7RB70-F1
#
_cell.length_a   1.000
_cell.length_b   1.000
_cell.length_c   1.000
_cell.angle_alpha   90.00
_cell.angle_beta   90.00
_cell.angle_gamma   90.00
#
_symmetry.space_group_name_H-M   'P 1'
#
loop_
_entity.id
_entity.type
_entity.pdbx_description
1 polymer ?
#
loop_
_entity_poly.entity_id
_entity_poly.type
_entity_poly.pdbx_seq_one_letter_code
_entity_poly.pdbx_strand_id
1 'polypeptide(L)'
;MFGGIGTTEMVAFGVLALMLFGSKLPDVAKNLGGTYRQLKRNVDDFKREFHAVDTYEPPKIQPKIDIDEPQIVETSAPKFEIPKDDQV
;
A
#
# COMPACT_ATOMS: atom_id res chain seq x y z
N MET A 1 -16.40 35.29 -11.40
CA MET A 1 -17.23 34.54 -10.43
C MET A 1 -16.37 33.46 -9.80
N PHE A 2 -16.43 33.37 -8.48
CA PHE A 2 -15.51 32.69 -7.57
C PHE A 2 -15.69 31.17 -7.60
N GLY A 3 -14.80 30.46 -8.30
CA GLY A 3 -14.83 28.99 -8.43
C GLY A 3 -14.02 28.22 -7.38
N GLY A 4 -13.53 28.88 -6.34
CA GLY A 4 -12.73 28.26 -5.29
C GLY A 4 -13.06 28.89 -3.94
N ILE A 5 -12.98 28.08 -2.88
CA ILE A 5 -13.06 28.59 -1.50
C ILE A 5 -11.96 29.63 -1.35
N GLY A 6 -12.33 30.90 -1.30
CA GLY A 6 -11.42 32.01 -1.13
C GLY A 6 -10.94 32.11 0.31
N THR A 7 -9.92 32.94 0.51
CA THR A 7 -9.45 33.31 1.85
C THR A 7 -10.58 33.89 2.70
N THR A 8 -11.49 34.65 2.10
CA THR A 8 -12.67 35.20 2.79
C THR A 8 -13.61 34.12 3.30
N GLU A 9 -13.96 33.11 2.47
CA GLU A 9 -14.80 31.99 2.91
C GLU A 9 -14.13 31.18 4.03
N MET A 10 -12.82 30.93 3.96
CA MET A 10 -12.09 30.23 5.03
C MET A 10 -12.15 30.97 6.36
N VAL A 11 -12.04 32.31 6.35
CA VAL A 11 -12.17 33.12 7.57
C VAL A 11 -13.59 33.04 8.11
N ALA A 12 -14.62 33.12 7.26
CA ALA A 12 -16.01 32.98 7.68
C ALA A 12 -16.29 31.61 8.34
N PHE A 13 -15.80 30.51 7.75
CA PHE A 13 -15.89 29.19 8.36
C PHE A 13 -15.11 29.09 9.68
N GLY A 14 -13.94 29.74 9.77
CA GLY A 14 -13.18 29.81 11.03
C GLY A 14 -13.96 30.50 12.14
N VAL A 15 -14.62 31.63 11.85
CA VAL A 15 -15.48 32.34 12.80
C VAL A 15 -16.69 31.49 13.20
N LEU A 16 -17.35 30.83 12.24
CA LEU A 16 -18.46 29.91 12.54
C LEU A 16 -18.01 28.75 13.44
N ALA A 17 -16.85 28.17 13.15
CA ALA A 17 -16.29 27.11 13.96
C ALA A 17 -15.96 27.61 15.39
N LEU A 18 -15.43 28.82 15.54
CA LEU A 18 -15.24 29.44 16.85
C LEU A 18 -16.57 29.69 17.59
N MET A 19 -17.65 30.04 16.88
CA MET A 19 -18.95 30.25 17.51
C MET A 19 -19.59 28.93 17.98
N LEU A 20 -19.41 27.84 17.24
CA LEU A 20 -19.95 26.52 17.57
C LEU A 20 -19.11 25.80 18.63
N PHE A 21 -17.77 25.84 18.50
CA PHE A 21 -16.85 25.07 19.33
C PHE A 21 -16.14 25.90 20.41
N GLY A 22 -16.04 27.22 20.24
CA GLY A 22 -15.39 28.12 21.21
C GLY A 22 -13.95 27.73 21.52
N SER A 23 -13.64 27.65 22.81
CA SER A 23 -12.33 27.23 23.31
C SER A 23 -12.00 25.75 23.08
N LYS A 24 -12.98 24.92 22.68
CA LYS A 24 -12.75 23.49 22.38
C LYS A 24 -12.23 23.24 20.98
N LEU A 25 -12.25 24.23 20.09
CA LEU A 25 -11.72 24.13 18.73
C LEU A 25 -10.26 23.62 18.67
N PRO A 26 -9.30 24.14 19.46
CA PRO A 26 -7.93 23.61 19.49
C PRO A 26 -7.87 22.15 19.94
N ASP A 27 -8.74 21.70 20.84
CA ASP A 27 -8.78 20.31 21.27
C ASP A 27 -9.32 19.40 20.16
N VAL A 28 -10.37 19.84 19.45
CA VAL A 28 -10.89 19.14 18.26
C VAL A 28 -9.82 19.05 17.16
N ALA A 29 -9.09 20.15 16.91
CA ALA A 29 -8.00 20.18 15.93
C ALA A 29 -6.84 19.25 16.34
N LYS A 30 -6.47 19.20 17.62
CA LYS A 30 -5.45 18.27 18.14
C LYS A 30 -5.89 16.81 17.99
N ASN A 31 -7.15 16.51 18.31
CA ASN A 31 -7.70 15.16 18.20
C ASN A 31 -7.75 14.71 16.73
N LEU A 32 -8.35 15.51 15.84
CA LEU A 32 -8.42 15.23 14.41
C LEU A 32 -7.05 15.20 13.74
N GLY A 33 -6.17 16.15 14.07
CA GLY A 33 -4.82 16.23 13.54
C GLY A 33 -3.94 15.07 14.02
N GLY A 34 -4.10 14.65 15.28
CA GLY A 34 -3.47 13.46 15.84
C GLY A 34 -3.89 12.20 15.09
N THR A 35 -5.19 12.01 14.89
CA THR A 35 -5.75 10.92 14.08
C THR A 35 -5.20 10.96 12.66
N TYR A 36 -5.30 12.09 11.95
CA TYR A 36 -4.78 12.22 10.58
C TYR A 36 -3.28 11.89 10.47
N ARG A 37 -2.47 12.31 11.46
CA ARG A 37 -1.04 11.99 11.49
C ARG A 37 -0.77 10.50 11.65
N GLN A 38 -1.56 9.81 12.47
CA GLN A 38 -1.48 8.35 12.62
C GLN A 38 -1.92 7.64 11.35
N LEU A 39 -3.04 8.06 10.74
CA LEU A 39 -3.50 7.53 9.46
C LEU A 39 -2.43 7.69 8.36
N LYS A 40 -1.83 8.88 8.25
CA LYS A 40 -0.76 9.13 7.28
C LYS A 40 0.43 8.18 7.49
N ARG A 41 0.89 8.01 8.73
CA ARG A 41 2.00 7.09 9.05
C ARG A 41 1.67 5.67 8.63
N ASN A 42 0.50 5.17 9.04
CA ASN A 42 0.06 3.83 8.70
C ASN A 42 -0.01 3.65 7.17
N VAL A 43 -0.58 4.61 6.43
CA VAL A 43 -0.62 4.57 4.97
C VAL A 43 0.77 4.61 4.34
N ASP A 44 1.69 5.43 4.87
CA ASP A 44 3.07 5.50 4.40
C ASP A 44 3.80 4.16 4.63
N ASP A 45 3.56 3.48 5.75
CA ASP A 45 4.11 2.16 6.07
C ASP A 45 3.53 1.07 5.15
N PHE A 46 2.21 1.06 4.93
CA PHE A 46 1.57 0.18 3.96
C PHE A 46 2.18 0.34 2.56
N LYS A 47 2.37 1.58 2.08
CA LYS A 47 3.00 1.82 0.78
C LYS A 47 4.39 1.19 0.69
N ARG A 48 5.20 1.25 1.75
CA ARG A 48 6.54 0.64 1.79
C ARG A 48 6.49 -0.88 1.66
N GLU A 49 5.55 -1.52 2.35
CA GLU A 49 5.36 -2.98 2.27
C GLU A 49 4.90 -3.41 0.87
N PHE A 50 3.94 -2.72 0.27
CA PHE A 50 3.48 -3.02 -1.09
C PHE A 50 4.59 -2.87 -2.14
N HIS A 51 5.45 -1.85 -2.03
CA HIS A 51 6.61 -1.71 -2.92
C HIS A 51 7.66 -2.82 -2.73
N ALA A 52 7.80 -3.37 -1.52
CA ALA A 52 8.71 -4.48 -1.26
C ALA A 52 8.21 -5.81 -1.86
N VAL A 53 6.89 -6.01 -1.91
CA VAL A 53 6.28 -7.22 -2.50
C VAL A 53 6.34 -7.21 -4.03
N ASP A 54 6.16 -6.04 -4.67
CA ASP A 54 6.32 -5.90 -6.12
C ASP A 54 7.79 -6.03 -6.57
N THR A 55 8.75 -5.88 -5.65
CA THR A 55 10.19 -6.08 -5.89
C THR A 55 10.65 -7.47 -5.42
N TYR A 56 9.84 -8.51 -5.63
CA TYR A 56 10.36 -9.87 -5.61
C TYR A 56 11.16 -10.09 -6.90
N GLU A 57 12.40 -9.58 -6.94
CA GLU A 57 13.36 -10.07 -7.92
C GLU A 57 13.53 -11.57 -7.65
N PRO A 58 13.21 -12.48 -8.60
CA PRO A 58 13.56 -13.88 -8.44
C PRO A 58 15.07 -13.94 -8.16
N PRO A 59 15.54 -14.79 -7.23
CA PRO A 59 16.94 -14.87 -6.90
C PRO A 59 17.74 -15.06 -8.19
N LYS A 60 18.52 -14.04 -8.56
CA LYS A 60 19.44 -14.12 -9.69
C LYS A 60 20.48 -15.16 -9.29
N ILE A 61 20.29 -16.39 -9.76
CA ILE A 61 21.29 -17.46 -9.70
C ILE A 61 22.49 -16.90 -10.46
N GLN A 62 23.48 -16.37 -9.75
CA GLN A 62 24.78 -16.09 -10.33
C GLN A 62 25.41 -17.47 -10.57
N PRO A 63 25.61 -17.90 -11.82
CA PRO A 63 26.32 -19.14 -12.07
C PRO A 63 27.76 -18.87 -11.64
N LYS A 64 28.14 -19.38 -10.48
CA LYS A 64 29.55 -19.61 -10.20
C LYS A 64 29.93 -20.76 -11.13
N ILE A 65 30.50 -20.40 -12.28
CA ILE A 65 30.98 -21.37 -13.27
C ILE A 65 32.26 -21.97 -12.69
N ASP A 66 32.09 -22.98 -11.84
CA ASP A 66 33.11 -24.02 -11.66
C ASP A 66 32.77 -25.07 -12.73
N ILE A 67 33.60 -25.10 -13.78
CA ILE A 67 33.47 -26.02 -14.91
C ILE A 67 33.81 -27.42 -14.38
N ASP A 68 32.80 -28.23 -14.08
CA ASP A 68 32.86 -29.68 -14.21
C ASP A 68 31.44 -30.23 -14.46
N GLU A 69 31.26 -30.71 -15.70
CA GLU A 69 30.23 -31.63 -16.21
C GLU A 69 28.72 -31.30 -16.04
N PRO A 70 27.93 -31.18 -17.15
CA PRO A 70 26.50 -30.96 -17.06
C PRO A 70 25.76 -32.27 -16.74
N GLN A 71 25.47 -32.53 -15.46
CA GLN A 71 24.43 -33.50 -15.11
C GLN A 71 23.06 -32.83 -15.27
N ILE A 72 22.42 -33.10 -16.41
CA ILE A 72 21.01 -32.79 -16.64
C ILE A 72 20.23 -33.66 -15.65
N VAL A 73 19.87 -33.11 -14.49
CA VAL A 73 18.90 -33.75 -13.61
C VAL A 73 17.53 -33.54 -14.25
N GLU A 74 17.20 -34.43 -15.17
CA GLU A 74 15.84 -34.60 -15.68
C GLU A 74 14.95 -34.98 -14.49
N THR A 75 14.28 -34.00 -13.89
CA THR A 75 13.19 -34.31 -12.98
C THR A 75 12.06 -34.86 -13.84
N SER A 76 11.98 -36.20 -13.93
CA SER A 76 10.85 -36.86 -14.57
C SER A 76 9.64 -36.69 -13.65
N ALA A 77 9.04 -35.50 -13.69
CA ALA A 77 7.72 -35.29 -13.11
C ALA A 77 6.78 -36.32 -13.76
N PRO A 78 6.15 -37.22 -12.98
CA PRO A 78 5.28 -38.23 -13.54
C PRO A 78 4.20 -37.53 -14.35
N LYS A 79 4.06 -37.96 -15.61
CA LYS A 79 3.04 -37.42 -16.51
C LYS A 79 1.69 -37.53 -15.81
N PHE A 80 1.12 -36.39 -15.46
CA PHE A 80 -0.19 -36.31 -14.83
C PHE A 80 -1.22 -36.70 -15.90
N GLU A 81 -1.67 -37.94 -15.90
CA GLU A 81 -2.83 -38.35 -16.69
C GLU A 81 -4.07 -37.83 -15.97
N ILE A 82 -4.74 -36.87 -16.61
CA ILE A 82 -6.01 -36.34 -16.12
C ILE A 82 -6.98 -37.55 -16.09
N PRO A 83 -7.52 -37.92 -14.92
CA PRO A 83 -8.60 -38.91 -14.86
C PRO A 83 -9.67 -38.45 -15.84
N LYS A 84 -10.01 -39.29 -16.81
CA LYS A 84 -11.13 -39.01 -17.70
C LYS A 84 -12.35 -38.91 -16.79
N ASP A 85 -12.84 -37.69 -16.61
CA ASP A 85 -14.11 -37.44 -15.98
C ASP A 85 -15.13 -38.22 -16.81
N ASP A 86 -15.72 -39.23 -16.18
CA ASP A 86 -16.82 -40.02 -16.73
C ASP A 86 -18.00 -39.09 -17.07
N GLN A 87 -18.86 -39.49 -18.03
CA GLN A 87 -20.21 -38.98 -18.39
C GLN A 87 -20.29 -38.64 -19.90
N VAL A 88 -21.22 -39.14 -20.75
CA VAL A 88 -22.57 -39.73 -20.62
C VAL A 88 -22.78 -40.71 -21.78
#